data_AF-A0A5C3KJR5-F1
#
_entry.id   AF-A0A5C3KJR5-F1
#
_cell.length_a   1.000
_cell.length_b   1.000
_cell.length_c   1.000
_cell.angle_alpha   90.00
_cell.angle_beta   90.00
_cell.angle_gamma   90.00
#
_symmetry.space_group_name_H-M   'P 1'
#
loop_
_entity.id
_entity.type
_entity.pdbx_description
1 polymer ?
#
loop_
_entity_poly.entity_id
_entity_poly.type
_entity_poly.pdbx_seq_one_letter_code
_entity_poly.pdbx_strand_id
1 'polypeptide(L)'
;MWTKFECNNPDFHVRSLPDNVTFGVTRLAMQRSEVFRDMFSLCEPGTADASAVRVPEDTVDLDEPSETLTILLTLLHNPPDAPVETTTDPYKKEYDPATVIPLPLLESVILRLIDKYALEEAIVRSLEIHLQAHGPTHGLKVHCIALAHDRIHAANLASQYILPIAQYTKEEVKYIPTVQAYHNIVRFQDFRVKALRDLVLNEDIFPHGYGECSVHRDRTLTAWDTRRRGLLARIETGSDVAWEMKGLEETFRNCNTCHKACIAAVEMLSYKCRRIPWALHKLPAGYLDS
;
A
#
# COMPACT_ATOMS: atom_id res chain seq x y z
N MET A 1 -14.87 2.12 15.83
CA MET A 1 -15.24 3.51 15.50
C MET A 1 -14.91 4.35 16.74
N TRP A 2 -13.92 5.24 16.66
CA TRP A 2 -13.42 5.99 17.81
C TRP A 2 -14.35 7.16 18.12
N THR A 3 -15.37 6.90 18.95
CA THR A 3 -16.40 7.88 19.30
C THR A 3 -16.26 8.42 20.71
N LYS A 4 -15.42 7.80 21.54
CA LYS A 4 -15.16 8.22 22.92
C LYS A 4 -13.74 7.86 23.32
N PHE A 5 -13.09 8.76 24.02
CA PHE A 5 -11.80 8.54 24.65
C PHE A 5 -11.95 8.61 26.16
N GLU A 6 -11.42 7.61 26.86
CA GLU A 6 -11.37 7.55 28.32
C GLU A 6 -9.98 7.06 28.74
N CYS A 7 -9.42 7.73 29.75
CA CYS A 7 -8.13 7.39 30.32
C CYS A 7 -8.32 7.03 31.80
N ASN A 8 -7.81 5.86 32.19
CA ASN A 8 -7.77 5.46 33.59
C ASN A 8 -6.56 6.12 34.27
N ASN A 9 -6.80 6.86 35.35
CA ASN A 9 -5.78 7.57 36.13
C ASN A 9 -4.99 8.63 35.32
N PRO A 10 -5.66 9.70 34.84
CA PRO A 10 -4.97 10.76 34.12
C PRO A 10 -4.02 11.54 35.03
N ASP A 11 -2.86 11.92 34.51
CA ASP A 11 -1.84 12.75 35.17
C ASP A 11 -1.61 14.09 34.44
N PHE A 12 -2.39 14.34 33.40
CA PHE A 12 -2.38 15.56 32.59
C PHE A 12 -3.73 15.74 31.87
N HIS A 13 -4.02 16.94 31.40
CA HIS A 13 -5.26 17.27 30.72
C HIS A 13 -5.00 17.95 29.37
N VAL A 14 -5.88 17.68 28.41
CA VAL A 14 -5.89 18.30 27.10
C VAL A 14 -7.26 18.92 26.89
N ARG A 15 -7.33 20.22 26.60
CA ARG A 15 -8.57 20.92 26.34
C ARG A 15 -8.69 21.30 24.87
N SER A 16 -9.81 20.91 24.26
CA SER A 16 -10.24 21.37 22.94
C SER A 16 -10.68 22.83 23.05
N LEU A 17 -10.03 23.75 22.34
CA LEU A 17 -10.44 25.16 22.30
C LEU A 17 -11.79 25.37 21.59
N PRO A 18 -12.08 24.76 20.43
CA PRO A 18 -13.35 24.97 19.74
C PRO A 18 -14.57 24.52 20.55
N ASP A 19 -14.46 23.40 21.26
CA ASP A 19 -15.59 22.76 21.95
C ASP A 19 -15.55 22.93 23.47
N ASN A 20 -14.46 23.47 24.02
CA ASN A 20 -14.19 23.61 25.45
C ASN A 20 -14.32 22.29 26.25
N VAL A 21 -14.06 21.15 25.57
CA VAL A 21 -14.07 19.81 26.17
C VAL A 21 -12.67 19.48 26.68
N THR A 22 -12.58 18.96 27.91
CA THR A 22 -11.30 18.56 28.52
C THR A 22 -11.20 17.05 28.63
N PHE A 23 -10.07 16.50 28.23
CA PHE A 23 -9.74 15.08 28.26
C PHE A 23 -8.62 14.84 29.27
N GLY A 24 -8.80 13.88 30.18
CA GLY A 24 -7.71 13.38 31.01
C GLY A 24 -6.84 12.42 30.19
N VAL A 25 -5.52 12.56 30.24
CA VAL A 25 -4.54 11.75 29.49
C VAL A 25 -3.38 11.34 30.41
N THR A 26 -2.51 10.46 29.93
CA THR A 26 -1.24 10.15 30.60
C THR A 26 -0.07 10.75 29.84
N ARG A 27 0.83 11.46 30.53
CA ARG A 27 2.04 12.06 29.95
C ARG A 27 2.88 11.02 29.21
N LEU A 28 2.98 9.81 29.76
CA LEU A 28 3.68 8.69 29.15
C LEU A 28 3.15 8.33 27.75
N ALA A 29 1.83 8.27 27.57
CA ALA A 29 1.23 8.00 26.26
C ALA A 29 1.42 9.17 25.30
N MET A 30 1.29 10.40 25.81
CA MET A 30 1.46 11.62 25.04
C MET A 30 2.91 11.78 24.50
N GLN A 31 3.92 11.29 25.22
CA GLN A 31 5.33 11.29 24.78
C GLN A 31 5.61 10.48 23.50
N ARG A 32 4.62 9.73 23.00
CA ARG A 32 4.66 9.06 21.69
C ARG A 32 4.41 10.02 20.52
N SER A 33 4.30 11.31 20.81
CA SER A 33 4.43 12.43 19.88
C SER A 33 5.71 13.19 20.22
N GLU A 34 6.51 13.52 19.22
CA GLU A 34 7.68 14.37 19.40
C GLU A 34 7.28 15.75 19.93
N VAL A 35 6.20 16.33 19.41
CA VAL A 35 5.69 17.64 19.85
C VAL A 35 5.38 17.65 21.35
N PHE A 36 4.66 16.65 21.85
CA PHE A 36 4.34 16.58 23.28
C PHE A 36 5.56 16.21 24.13
N ARG A 37 6.44 15.34 23.65
CA ARG A 37 7.69 15.00 24.34
C ARG A 37 8.56 16.25 24.55
N ASP A 38 8.72 17.06 23.50
CA ASP A 38 9.51 18.28 23.56
C ASP A 38 8.83 19.31 24.47
N MET A 39 7.51 19.48 24.36
CA MET A 39 6.72 20.34 25.24
C MET A 39 6.92 19.96 26.72
N PHE A 40 6.84 18.68 27.08
CA PHE A 40 7.06 18.25 28.45
C PHE A 40 8.51 18.47 28.90
N SER A 41 9.48 18.19 28.05
CA SER A 41 10.91 18.37 28.39
C SER A 41 11.29 19.82 28.69
N LEU A 42 10.64 20.79 28.04
CA LEU A 42 10.84 22.22 28.27
C LEU A 42 10.09 22.75 29.50
N CYS A 43 9.02 22.07 29.89
CA CYS A 43 8.16 22.44 31.01
C CYS A 43 8.49 21.68 32.30
N GLU A 44 9.38 20.68 32.27
CA GLU A 44 9.85 20.00 33.47
C GLU A 44 10.69 20.96 34.33
N PRO A 45 10.33 21.17 35.62
CA PRO A 45 10.97 22.17 36.46
C PRO A 45 12.39 21.73 36.85
N GLY A 46 13.37 22.04 36.01
CA GLY A 46 14.78 22.02 36.36
C GLY A 46 15.12 23.21 37.26
N THR A 47 15.12 23.01 38.58
CA THR A 47 15.97 23.70 39.58
C THR A 47 16.35 25.16 39.27
N ALA A 48 15.37 26.07 39.14
CA ALA A 48 15.63 27.50 39.14
C ALA A 48 14.49 28.23 39.86
N ASP A 49 14.84 28.77 41.03
CA ASP A 49 14.09 29.69 41.88
C ASP A 49 12.80 29.18 42.57
N ALA A 50 13.02 28.71 43.81
CA ALA A 50 12.04 28.34 44.83
C ALA A 50 11.13 29.48 45.34
N SER A 51 10.87 30.52 44.54
CA SER A 51 10.13 31.73 44.98
C SER A 51 8.91 32.11 44.15
N ALA A 52 8.50 31.29 43.19
CA ALA A 52 7.19 31.43 42.54
C ALA A 52 6.39 30.13 42.70
N VAL A 53 5.26 30.21 43.40
CA VAL A 53 4.22 29.18 43.37
C VAL A 53 3.64 29.17 41.96
N ARG A 54 4.31 28.51 41.03
CA ARG A 54 3.72 28.15 39.73
C ARG A 54 3.00 26.83 39.97
N VAL A 55 1.68 26.89 40.10
CA VAL A 55 0.85 25.70 39.90
C VAL A 55 1.18 25.22 38.49
N PRO A 56 1.70 24.00 38.29
CA PRO A 56 1.87 23.47 36.95
C PRO A 56 0.51 23.57 36.27
N GLU A 57 0.43 24.27 35.15
CA GLU A 57 -0.74 24.15 34.28
C GLU A 57 -0.70 22.73 33.73
N ASP A 58 -1.36 21.80 34.45
CA ASP A 58 -1.52 20.40 34.06
C ASP A 58 -2.56 20.25 32.93
N THR A 59 -2.74 21.31 32.13
CA THR A 59 -3.66 21.37 30.99
C THR A 59 -2.95 22.02 29.82
N VAL A 60 -3.02 21.38 28.64
CA VAL A 60 -2.67 22.01 27.36
C VAL A 60 -3.92 22.31 26.55
N ASP A 61 -3.95 23.48 25.93
CA ASP A 61 -5.01 23.89 25.03
C ASP A 61 -4.62 23.59 23.58
N LEU A 62 -5.49 22.88 22.86
CA LEU A 62 -5.29 22.50 21.47
C LEU A 62 -6.43 23.05 20.59
N ASP A 63 -6.12 23.44 19.36
CA ASP A 63 -7.07 24.09 18.44
C ASP A 63 -7.97 23.09 17.69
N GLU A 64 -7.78 21.80 17.90
CA GLU A 64 -8.60 20.75 17.29
C GLU A 64 -9.97 20.62 17.95
N PRO A 65 -11.01 20.32 17.15
CA PRO A 65 -12.28 19.84 17.67
C PRO A 65 -12.12 18.58 18.52
N SER A 66 -13.01 18.41 19.49
CA SER A 66 -13.08 17.29 20.43
C SER A 66 -13.12 15.92 19.73
N GLU A 67 -13.79 15.80 18.58
CA GLU A 67 -13.81 14.57 17.77
C GLU A 67 -12.42 14.22 17.21
N THR A 68 -11.68 15.22 16.74
CA THR A 68 -10.32 15.04 16.21
C THR A 68 -9.34 14.71 17.33
N LEU A 69 -9.47 15.37 18.48
CA LEU A 69 -8.68 15.05 19.67
C LEU A 69 -8.98 13.65 20.20
N THR A 70 -10.24 13.21 20.18
CA THR A 70 -10.59 11.84 20.56
C THR A 70 -9.80 10.82 19.75
N ILE A 71 -9.64 11.06 18.44
CA ILE A 71 -8.84 10.21 17.55
C ILE A 71 -7.35 10.30 17.91
N LEU A 72 -6.78 11.51 18.02
CA LEU A 72 -5.37 11.72 18.38
C LEU A 72 -5.01 11.01 19.70
N LEU A 73 -5.81 11.25 20.73
CA LEU A 73 -5.60 10.68 22.06
C LEU A 73 -5.74 9.15 22.04
N THR A 74 -6.69 8.63 21.26
CA THR A 74 -6.80 7.18 21.07
C THR A 74 -5.56 6.61 20.38
N LEU A 75 -5.03 7.25 19.33
CA LEU A 75 -3.81 6.81 18.65
C LEU A 75 -2.59 6.77 19.58
N LEU A 76 -2.45 7.78 20.44
CA LEU A 76 -1.34 7.88 21.39
C LEU A 76 -1.44 6.84 22.52
N HIS A 77 -2.63 6.63 23.07
CA HIS A 77 -2.85 5.70 24.18
C HIS A 77 -2.97 4.24 23.73
N ASN A 78 -3.76 3.99 22.70
CA ASN A 78 -4.14 2.67 22.22
C ASN A 78 -4.06 2.65 20.68
N PRO A 79 -2.86 2.55 20.09
CA PRO A 79 -2.70 2.47 18.66
C PRO A 79 -3.52 1.32 18.08
N PRO A 80 -4.04 1.47 16.86
CA PRO A 80 -4.73 0.38 16.20
C PRO A 80 -3.77 -0.79 15.95
N ASP A 81 -4.28 -2.00 16.18
CA ASP A 81 -3.64 -3.23 15.73
C ASP A 81 -3.67 -3.30 14.20
N ALA A 82 -2.69 -4.00 13.62
CA ALA A 82 -2.66 -4.24 12.19
C ALA A 82 -3.95 -4.95 11.71
N PRO A 83 -4.46 -4.63 10.51
CA PRO A 83 -5.66 -5.26 9.98
C PRO A 83 -5.44 -6.77 9.78
N VAL A 84 -6.50 -7.55 9.99
CA VAL A 84 -6.44 -9.02 9.93
C VAL A 84 -6.46 -9.46 8.46
N GLU A 85 -5.41 -10.17 8.04
CA GLU A 85 -5.32 -10.77 6.71
C GLU A 85 -6.28 -11.98 6.61
N THR A 86 -7.13 -12.02 5.57
CA THR A 86 -8.12 -13.09 5.34
C THR A 86 -7.64 -14.15 4.37
N THR A 87 -6.63 -13.83 3.57
CA THR A 87 -6.07 -14.69 2.54
C THR A 87 -4.70 -15.22 2.93
N THR A 88 -4.41 -16.44 2.52
CA THR A 88 -3.09 -17.08 2.68
C THR A 88 -2.21 -16.92 1.44
N ASP A 89 -2.74 -16.29 0.37
CA ASP A 89 -1.98 -16.04 -0.84
C ASP A 89 -0.88 -14.99 -0.57
N PRO A 90 0.42 -15.33 -0.67
CA PRO A 90 1.50 -14.39 -0.41
C PRO A 90 1.58 -13.26 -1.44
N TYR A 91 0.87 -13.37 -2.57
CA TYR A 91 0.90 -12.42 -3.69
C TYR A 91 -0.34 -11.53 -3.77
N LYS A 92 -1.45 -11.95 -3.15
CA LYS A 92 -2.67 -11.16 -3.08
C LYS A 92 -3.05 -11.01 -1.62
N LYS A 93 -2.89 -9.80 -1.08
CA LYS A 93 -3.33 -9.46 0.27
C LYS A 93 -4.77 -8.99 0.25
N GLU A 94 -5.59 -9.60 1.09
CA GLU A 94 -6.96 -9.24 1.38
C GLU A 94 -7.09 -9.16 2.90
N TYR A 95 -7.85 -8.18 3.37
CA TYR A 95 -8.00 -7.87 4.77
C TYR A 95 -9.47 -7.88 5.16
N ASP A 96 -9.75 -8.23 6.41
CA ASP A 96 -11.10 -8.14 6.98
C ASP A 96 -11.53 -6.66 7.04
N PRO A 97 -12.56 -6.25 6.27
CA PRO A 97 -13.03 -4.86 6.26
C PRO A 97 -13.46 -4.34 7.63
N ALA A 98 -13.85 -5.21 8.57
CA ALA A 98 -14.23 -4.81 9.92
C ALA A 98 -13.03 -4.33 10.77
N THR A 99 -11.81 -4.75 10.40
CA THR A 99 -10.57 -4.43 11.12
C THR A 99 -9.80 -3.27 10.47
N VAL A 100 -10.14 -2.92 9.24
CA VAL A 100 -9.45 -1.87 8.47
C VAL A 100 -10.06 -0.50 8.82
N ILE A 101 -9.19 0.47 9.16
CA ILE A 101 -9.62 1.85 9.36
C ILE A 101 -10.16 2.40 8.04
N PRO A 102 -11.36 3.01 8.01
CA PRO A 102 -11.93 3.55 6.78
C PRO A 102 -11.04 4.58 6.09
N LEU A 103 -10.86 4.46 4.77
CA LEU A 103 -10.01 5.35 3.98
C LEU A 103 -10.33 6.85 4.14
N PRO A 104 -11.61 7.30 4.16
CA PRO A 104 -11.92 8.71 4.37
C PRO A 104 -11.39 9.24 5.70
N LEU A 105 -11.39 8.42 6.76
CA LEU A 105 -10.87 8.80 8.07
C LEU A 105 -9.34 8.89 8.09
N LEU A 106 -8.67 7.94 7.40
CA LEU A 106 -7.23 7.97 7.20
C LEU A 106 -6.79 9.26 6.49
N GLU A 107 -7.42 9.56 5.35
CA GLU A 107 -7.11 10.70 4.49
C GLU A 107 -7.40 12.05 5.13
N SER A 108 -8.61 12.23 5.70
CA SER A 108 -9.07 13.57 6.10
C SER A 108 -8.62 14.00 7.49
N VAL A 109 -8.33 13.05 8.38
CA VAL A 109 -8.04 13.33 9.80
C VAL A 109 -6.70 12.73 10.20
N ILE A 110 -6.55 11.40 10.12
CA ILE A 110 -5.46 10.70 10.79
C ILE A 110 -4.09 11.09 10.21
N LEU A 111 -3.92 11.10 8.88
CA LEU A 111 -2.63 11.45 8.28
C LEU A 111 -2.21 12.89 8.58
N ARG A 112 -3.18 13.83 8.66
CA ARG A 112 -2.90 15.21 9.09
C ARG A 112 -2.43 15.28 10.54
N LEU A 113 -3.01 14.47 11.42
CA LEU A 113 -2.59 14.37 12.82
C LEU A 113 -1.17 13.78 12.94
N ILE A 114 -0.83 12.77 12.13
CA ILE A 114 0.52 12.20 12.11
C ILE A 114 1.55 13.30 11.85
N ASP A 115 1.32 14.11 10.81
CA ASP A 115 2.28 15.14 10.41
C ASP A 115 2.28 16.32 11.40
N LYS A 116 1.11 16.76 11.87
CA LYS A 116 1.01 17.89 12.83
C LYS A 116 1.65 17.57 14.18
N TYR A 117 1.46 16.35 14.67
CA TYR A 117 1.93 15.94 16.00
C TYR A 117 3.21 15.11 15.99
N ALA A 118 3.79 14.86 14.81
CA ALA A 118 5.01 14.07 14.65
C ALA A 118 4.94 12.77 15.49
N LEU A 119 3.94 11.95 15.18
CA LEU A 119 3.68 10.71 15.92
C LEU A 119 4.82 9.71 15.73
N GLU A 120 5.04 8.88 16.75
CA GLU A 120 6.04 7.82 16.76
C GLU A 120 5.92 6.89 15.54
N GLU A 121 7.06 6.54 14.96
CA GLU A 121 7.18 5.70 13.76
C GLU A 121 6.43 4.35 13.86
N ALA A 122 6.34 3.77 15.06
CA ALA A 122 5.58 2.54 15.28
C ALA A 122 4.06 2.72 14.99
N ILE A 123 3.49 3.86 15.39
CA ILE A 123 2.08 4.21 15.12
C ILE A 123 1.91 4.45 13.61
N VAL A 124 2.83 5.22 13.02
CA VAL A 124 2.81 5.55 11.59
C VAL A 124 2.82 4.28 10.75
N ARG A 125 3.72 3.33 11.04
CA ARG A 125 3.78 2.05 10.31
C ARG A 125 2.48 1.24 10.43
N SER A 126 1.86 1.19 11.61
CA SER A 126 0.56 0.51 11.76
C SER A 126 -0.50 1.15 10.85
N LEU A 127 -0.57 2.48 10.85
CA LEU A 127 -1.50 3.25 10.01
C LEU A 127 -1.21 3.10 8.51
N GLU A 128 0.07 2.98 8.11
CA GLU A 128 0.45 2.69 6.73
C GLU A 128 -0.06 1.31 6.28
N ILE A 129 -0.08 0.30 7.15
CA ILE A 129 -0.64 -1.02 6.82
C ILE A 129 -2.15 -0.89 6.58
N HIS A 130 -2.88 -0.12 7.40
CA HIS A 130 -4.29 0.16 7.15
C HIS A 130 -4.53 0.92 5.85
N LEU A 131 -3.68 1.90 5.52
CA LEU A 131 -3.74 2.62 4.24
C LEU A 131 -3.50 1.67 3.06
N GLN A 132 -2.52 0.77 3.17
CA GLN A 132 -2.20 -0.24 2.15
C GLN A 132 -3.31 -1.28 1.99
N ALA A 133 -4.09 -1.58 3.05
CA ALA A 133 -5.22 -2.50 2.96
C ALA A 133 -6.31 -2.03 1.98
N HIS A 134 -6.38 -0.73 1.70
CA HIS A 134 -7.27 -0.18 0.66
C HIS A 134 -6.69 -0.26 -0.75
N GLY A 135 -5.41 -0.61 -0.90
CA GLY A 135 -4.68 -0.64 -2.17
C GLY A 135 -5.39 -1.44 -3.28
N PRO A 136 -5.81 -2.69 -3.04
CA PRO A 136 -6.47 -3.50 -4.06
C PRO A 136 -7.73 -2.87 -4.67
N THR A 137 -8.49 -2.11 -3.89
CA THR A 137 -9.76 -1.49 -4.34
C THR A 137 -9.54 -0.04 -4.80
N HIS A 138 -8.60 0.68 -4.20
CA HIS A 138 -8.42 2.12 -4.37
C HIS A 138 -6.97 2.50 -4.68
N GLY A 139 -6.26 1.70 -5.48
CA GLY A 139 -4.81 1.78 -5.70
C GLY A 139 -4.30 3.19 -6.05
N LEU A 140 -4.94 3.86 -7.01
CA LEU A 140 -4.56 5.23 -7.39
C LEU A 140 -4.74 6.21 -6.24
N LYS A 141 -5.88 6.16 -5.55
CA LYS A 141 -6.19 7.06 -4.44
C LYS A 141 -5.22 6.86 -3.28
N VAL A 142 -4.96 5.61 -2.89
CA VAL A 142 -3.99 5.25 -1.84
C VAL A 142 -2.59 5.74 -2.20
N HIS A 143 -2.16 5.53 -3.45
CA HIS A 143 -0.87 6.03 -3.94
C HIS A 143 -0.75 7.55 -3.81
N CYS A 144 -1.77 8.29 -4.27
CA CYS A 144 -1.78 9.75 -4.20
C CYS A 144 -1.79 10.28 -2.77
N ILE A 145 -2.60 9.70 -1.88
CA ILE A 145 -2.66 10.05 -0.46
C ILE A 145 -1.29 9.83 0.18
N ALA A 146 -0.68 8.68 -0.04
CA ALA A 146 0.64 8.37 0.52
C ALA A 146 1.70 9.35 0.03
N LEU A 147 1.70 9.72 -1.26
CA LEU A 147 2.60 10.75 -1.79
C LEU A 147 2.37 12.14 -1.16
N ALA A 148 1.11 12.54 -0.96
CA ALA A 148 0.77 13.85 -0.40
C ALA A 148 1.23 14.01 1.06
N HIS A 149 1.49 12.91 1.77
CA HIS A 149 1.96 12.86 3.15
C HIS A 149 3.40 12.33 3.27
N ASP A 150 4.18 12.38 2.19
CA ASP A 150 5.58 11.92 2.12
C ASP A 150 5.81 10.45 2.56
N ARG A 151 4.77 9.60 2.46
CA ARG A 151 4.81 8.17 2.75
C ARG A 151 5.22 7.37 1.51
N ILE A 152 6.45 7.60 1.06
CA ILE A 152 6.99 7.07 -0.21
C ILE A 152 6.93 5.53 -0.26
N HIS A 153 7.17 4.83 0.86
CA HIS A 153 7.09 3.37 0.90
C HIS A 153 5.67 2.86 0.60
N ALA A 154 4.67 3.40 1.29
CA ALA A 154 3.26 3.06 1.07
C ALA A 154 2.80 3.44 -0.35
N ALA A 155 3.21 4.61 -0.86
CA ALA A 155 2.92 5.03 -2.22
C ALA A 155 3.47 4.02 -3.24
N ASN A 156 4.73 3.62 -3.08
CA ASN A 156 5.37 2.65 -3.96
C ASN A 156 4.67 1.30 -3.93
N LEU A 157 4.25 0.81 -2.76
CA LEU A 157 3.50 -0.45 -2.67
C LEU A 157 2.11 -0.36 -3.31
N ALA A 158 1.42 0.77 -3.15
CA ALA A 158 0.12 1.00 -3.77
C ALA A 158 0.18 1.04 -5.31
N SER A 159 1.34 1.40 -5.88
CA SER A 159 1.52 1.49 -7.35
C SER A 159 1.24 0.18 -8.09
N GLN A 160 1.34 -0.96 -7.41
CA GLN A 160 1.04 -2.28 -7.97
C GLN A 160 -0.44 -2.47 -8.34
N TYR A 161 -1.33 -1.76 -7.64
CA TYR A 161 -2.78 -1.86 -7.80
C TYR A 161 -3.35 -0.77 -8.72
N ILE A 162 -2.49 0.09 -9.28
CA ILE A 162 -2.93 1.15 -10.18
C ILE A 162 -3.23 0.53 -11.55
N LEU A 163 -4.48 0.68 -11.98
CA LEU A 163 -4.97 0.29 -13.31
C LEU A 163 -4.27 1.15 -14.38
N PRO A 164 -4.27 0.73 -15.67
CA PRO A 164 -3.78 1.57 -16.74
C PRO A 164 -4.34 2.99 -16.65
N ILE A 165 -3.47 4.01 -16.71
CA ILE A 165 -3.87 5.40 -16.43
C ILE A 165 -5.03 5.87 -17.33
N ALA A 166 -5.11 5.34 -18.55
CA ALA A 166 -6.18 5.62 -19.50
C ALA A 166 -7.58 5.16 -19.04
N GLN A 167 -7.69 4.31 -18.02
CA GLN A 167 -8.96 3.84 -17.46
C GLN A 167 -9.54 4.79 -16.41
N TYR A 168 -8.75 5.74 -15.89
CA TYR A 168 -9.21 6.70 -14.90
C TYR A 168 -9.83 7.93 -15.56
N THR A 169 -10.83 8.50 -14.89
CA THR A 169 -11.43 9.78 -15.27
C THR A 169 -10.47 10.94 -15.03
N LYS A 170 -10.75 12.08 -15.65
CA LYS A 170 -9.97 13.31 -15.44
C LYS A 170 -10.00 13.73 -13.97
N GLU A 171 -11.11 13.52 -13.29
CA GLU A 171 -11.35 13.84 -11.89
C GLU A 171 -10.47 12.98 -10.98
N GLU A 172 -10.31 11.70 -11.29
CA GLU A 172 -9.45 10.78 -10.54
C GLU A 172 -7.95 11.08 -10.74
N VAL A 173 -7.56 11.39 -11.98
CA VAL A 173 -6.15 11.70 -12.31
C VAL A 173 -5.70 13.03 -11.66
N LYS A 174 -6.63 13.97 -11.43
CA LYS A 174 -6.32 15.23 -10.73
C LYS A 174 -5.81 15.05 -9.30
N TYR A 175 -6.06 13.90 -8.66
CA TYR A 175 -5.54 13.63 -7.32
C TYR A 175 -4.03 13.35 -7.31
N ILE A 176 -3.41 13.12 -8.47
CA ILE A 176 -1.97 12.91 -8.54
C ILE A 176 -1.27 14.24 -8.26
N PRO A 177 -0.44 14.32 -7.19
CA PRO A 177 0.01 15.61 -6.66
C PRO A 177 0.98 16.35 -7.58
N THR A 178 1.74 15.62 -8.42
CA THR A 178 2.76 16.21 -9.29
C THR A 178 2.79 15.58 -10.67
N VAL A 179 3.26 16.34 -11.66
CA VAL A 179 3.52 15.82 -13.02
C VAL A 179 4.55 14.69 -12.99
N GLN A 180 5.54 14.79 -12.11
CA GLN A 180 6.54 13.74 -11.92
C GLN A 180 5.91 12.42 -11.45
N ALA A 181 5.01 12.48 -10.46
CA ALA A 181 4.31 11.29 -9.98
C ALA A 181 3.46 10.64 -11.09
N TYR A 182 2.74 11.46 -11.86
CA TYR A 182 1.99 10.99 -13.04
C TYR A 182 2.90 10.28 -14.05
N HIS A 183 4.00 10.93 -14.42
CA HIS A 183 4.95 10.40 -15.39
C HIS A 183 5.60 9.09 -14.89
N ASN A 184 5.95 9.00 -13.61
CA ASN A 184 6.49 7.80 -13.00
C ASN A 184 5.52 6.61 -13.14
N ILE A 185 4.24 6.81 -12.88
CA ILE A 185 3.21 5.75 -13.05
C ILE A 185 3.15 5.31 -14.53
N VAL A 186 3.07 6.26 -15.47
CA VAL A 186 2.99 5.93 -16.90
C VAL A 186 4.21 5.13 -17.36
N ARG A 187 5.42 5.54 -16.94
CA ARG A 187 6.66 4.83 -17.27
C ARG A 187 6.73 3.44 -16.68
N PHE A 188 6.26 3.26 -15.46
CA PHE A 188 6.14 1.96 -14.82
C PHE A 188 5.18 1.03 -15.56
N GLN A 189 4.03 1.56 -15.99
CA GLN A 189 3.05 0.81 -16.76
C GLN A 189 3.62 0.37 -18.12
N ASP A 190 4.26 1.29 -18.86
CA ASP A 190 4.92 0.99 -20.12
C ASP A 190 6.04 -0.05 -19.97
N PHE A 191 6.88 0.09 -18.94
CA PHE A 191 7.93 -0.87 -18.61
C PHE A 191 7.36 -2.27 -18.42
N ARG A 192 6.32 -2.41 -17.57
CA ARG A 192 5.70 -3.70 -17.28
C ARG A 192 5.08 -4.33 -18.52
N VAL A 193 4.35 -3.55 -19.32
CA VAL A 193 3.74 -4.06 -20.56
C VAL A 193 4.82 -4.55 -21.54
N LYS A 194 5.91 -3.80 -21.71
CA LYS A 194 7.04 -4.21 -22.56
C LYS A 194 7.70 -5.49 -22.04
N ALA A 195 7.99 -5.55 -20.75
CA ALA A 195 8.61 -6.73 -20.13
C ALA A 195 7.73 -7.99 -20.23
N LEU A 196 6.41 -7.85 -20.02
CA LEU A 196 5.46 -8.96 -20.15
C LEU A 196 5.35 -9.42 -21.61
N ARG A 197 5.31 -8.50 -22.57
CA ARG A 197 5.27 -8.83 -24.02
C ARG A 197 6.53 -9.56 -24.45
N ASP A 198 7.69 -9.06 -24.06
CA ASP A 198 8.97 -9.69 -24.35
C ASP A 198 9.06 -11.10 -23.74
N LEU A 199 8.66 -11.24 -22.48
CA LEU A 199 8.63 -12.53 -21.79
C LEU A 199 7.75 -13.56 -22.52
N VAL A 200 6.53 -13.19 -22.92
CA VAL A 200 5.60 -14.08 -23.64
C VAL A 200 6.13 -14.48 -25.01
N LEU A 201 6.77 -13.55 -25.71
CA LEU A 201 7.34 -13.80 -27.04
C LEU A 201 8.53 -14.75 -26.98
N ASN A 202 9.31 -14.69 -25.91
CA ASN A 202 10.53 -15.48 -25.77
C ASN A 202 10.33 -16.80 -25.01
N GLU A 203 9.12 -17.10 -24.53
CA GLU A 203 8.84 -18.36 -23.85
C GLU A 203 8.51 -19.48 -24.84
N ASP A 204 9.28 -20.57 -24.75
CA ASP A 204 9.11 -21.78 -25.54
C ASP A 204 8.35 -22.85 -24.77
N ILE A 205 7.41 -23.53 -25.43
CA ILE A 205 6.73 -24.71 -24.86
C ILE A 205 7.66 -25.93 -24.72
N PHE A 206 8.71 -26.00 -25.55
CA PHE A 206 9.73 -27.04 -25.51
C PHE A 206 11.13 -26.42 -25.44
N PRO A 207 11.60 -26.01 -24.25
CA PRO A 207 12.92 -25.41 -24.10
C PRO A 207 14.01 -26.37 -24.61
N HIS A 208 14.81 -25.91 -25.57
CA HIS A 208 15.85 -26.72 -26.23
C HIS A 208 15.37 -28.07 -26.82
N GLY A 209 14.07 -28.20 -27.12
CA GLY A 209 13.45 -29.43 -27.62
C GLY A 209 13.18 -30.49 -26.54
N TYR A 210 13.41 -30.19 -25.26
CA TYR A 210 13.06 -31.12 -24.18
C TYR A 210 11.54 -31.27 -24.04
N GLY A 211 11.08 -32.52 -23.91
CA GLY A 211 9.66 -32.84 -23.75
C GLY A 211 8.84 -32.77 -25.04
N GLU A 212 9.48 -32.63 -26.21
CA GLU A 212 8.80 -32.65 -27.50
C GLU A 212 8.04 -33.97 -27.73
N CYS A 213 6.77 -33.86 -28.12
CA CYS A 213 5.97 -35.00 -28.54
C CYS A 213 6.15 -35.24 -30.04
N SER A 214 6.74 -36.37 -30.43
CA SER A 214 6.96 -36.71 -31.84
C SER A 214 5.69 -36.72 -32.71
N VAL A 215 4.54 -37.03 -32.11
CA VAL A 215 3.24 -37.14 -32.81
C VAL A 215 2.55 -35.78 -32.98
N HIS A 216 2.69 -34.88 -32.00
CA HIS A 216 1.89 -33.65 -31.93
C HIS A 216 2.72 -32.35 -31.95
N ARG A 217 4.04 -32.44 -32.16
CA ARG A 217 4.99 -31.32 -32.12
C ARG A 217 4.48 -30.06 -32.81
N ASP A 218 4.19 -30.15 -34.11
CA ASP A 218 3.82 -28.99 -34.92
C ASP A 218 2.48 -28.39 -34.51
N ARG A 219 1.53 -29.24 -34.10
CA ARG A 219 0.23 -28.79 -33.58
C ARG A 219 0.40 -28.06 -32.24
N THR A 220 1.23 -28.59 -31.34
CA THR A 220 1.50 -27.99 -30.03
C THR A 220 2.22 -26.65 -30.18
N LEU A 221 3.27 -26.58 -31.01
CA LEU A 221 3.97 -25.34 -31.33
C LEU A 221 3.02 -24.30 -31.94
N THR A 222 2.20 -24.70 -32.91
CA THR A 222 1.25 -23.80 -33.57
C THR A 222 0.21 -23.25 -32.58
N ALA A 223 -0.34 -24.11 -31.72
CA ALA A 223 -1.33 -23.70 -30.72
C ALA A 223 -0.72 -22.75 -29.67
N TRP A 224 0.49 -23.05 -29.19
CA TRP A 224 1.26 -22.17 -28.31
C TRP A 224 1.52 -20.81 -28.96
N ASP A 225 2.02 -20.81 -30.20
CA ASP A 225 2.33 -19.61 -30.97
C ASP A 225 1.12 -18.74 -31.24
N THR A 226 0.00 -19.37 -31.58
CA THR A 226 -1.27 -18.68 -31.80
C THR A 226 -1.75 -18.01 -30.51
N ARG A 227 -1.71 -18.73 -29.38
CA ARG A 227 -2.13 -18.17 -28.09
C ARG A 227 -1.24 -17.01 -27.66
N ARG A 228 0.09 -17.18 -27.69
CA ARG A 228 1.03 -16.15 -27.24
C ARG A 228 0.91 -14.89 -28.09
N ARG A 229 0.82 -15.00 -29.43
CA ARG A 229 0.62 -13.85 -30.34
C ARG A 229 -0.72 -13.17 -30.13
N GLY A 230 -1.79 -13.95 -29.95
CA GLY A 230 -3.12 -13.40 -29.66
C GLY A 230 -3.17 -12.63 -28.33
N LEU A 231 -2.36 -13.03 -27.35
CA LEU A 231 -2.29 -12.37 -26.05
C LEU A 231 -1.60 -10.99 -26.11
N LEU A 232 -0.62 -10.78 -26.99
CA LEU A 232 0.20 -9.56 -27.02
C LEU A 232 -0.61 -8.26 -27.13
N ALA A 233 -1.69 -8.30 -27.90
CA ALA A 233 -2.58 -7.16 -28.12
C ALA A 233 -3.41 -6.80 -26.86
N ARG A 234 -3.55 -7.73 -25.92
CA ARG A 234 -4.38 -7.62 -24.71
C ARG A 234 -3.58 -7.46 -23.42
N ILE A 235 -2.25 -7.54 -23.49
CA ILE A 235 -1.39 -7.38 -22.30
C ILE A 235 -1.45 -5.92 -21.82
N GLU A 236 -1.83 -5.78 -20.55
CA GLU A 236 -1.83 -4.56 -19.76
C GLU A 236 -0.95 -4.73 -18.51
N THR A 237 -0.73 -3.66 -17.76
CA THR A 237 0.15 -3.62 -16.58
C THR A 237 -0.16 -4.70 -15.54
N GLY A 238 -1.45 -5.00 -15.35
CA GLY A 238 -1.96 -5.95 -14.36
C GLY A 238 -2.27 -7.34 -14.90
N SER A 239 -1.95 -7.65 -16.17
CA SER A 239 -2.32 -8.93 -16.78
C SER A 239 -1.59 -10.12 -16.12
N ASP A 240 -2.35 -11.13 -15.71
CA ASP A 240 -1.80 -12.46 -15.40
C ASP A 240 -1.66 -13.27 -16.69
N VAL A 241 -0.52 -13.06 -17.33
CA VAL A 241 -0.14 -13.72 -18.57
C VAL A 241 -0.10 -15.25 -18.42
N ALA A 242 0.37 -15.76 -17.29
CA ALA A 242 0.49 -17.20 -17.08
C ALA A 242 -0.90 -17.84 -16.98
N TRP A 243 -1.80 -17.21 -16.24
CA TRP A 243 -3.20 -17.62 -16.18
C TRP A 243 -3.88 -17.61 -17.55
N GLU A 244 -3.66 -16.57 -18.36
CA GLU A 244 -4.19 -16.50 -19.74
C GLU A 244 -3.61 -17.61 -20.63
N MET A 245 -2.35 -18.00 -20.46
CA MET A 245 -1.75 -19.12 -21.19
C MET A 245 -2.26 -20.48 -20.69
N LYS A 246 -2.66 -20.59 -19.43
CA LYS A 246 -3.22 -21.81 -18.82
C LYS A 246 -4.42 -22.39 -19.58
N GLY A 247 -5.18 -21.54 -20.28
CA GLY A 247 -6.30 -21.98 -21.12
C GLY A 247 -5.91 -23.01 -22.21
N LEU A 248 -4.63 -23.16 -22.54
CA LEU A 248 -4.14 -24.19 -23.45
C LEU A 248 -4.11 -25.60 -22.85
N GLU A 249 -4.14 -25.76 -21.52
CA GLU A 249 -4.07 -27.07 -20.87
C GLU A 249 -5.17 -28.03 -21.40
N GLU A 250 -6.40 -27.53 -21.54
CA GLU A 250 -7.54 -28.25 -22.11
C GLU A 250 -7.27 -28.76 -23.53
N THR A 251 -6.58 -27.96 -24.34
CA THR A 251 -6.27 -28.29 -25.75
C THR A 251 -5.35 -29.50 -25.86
N PHE A 252 -4.55 -29.76 -24.82
CA PHE A 252 -3.54 -30.82 -24.81
C PHE A 252 -3.90 -32.03 -23.94
N ARG A 253 -5.06 -32.06 -23.30
CA ARG A 253 -5.48 -33.14 -22.37
C ARG A 253 -5.39 -34.56 -22.95
N ASN A 254 -5.60 -34.71 -24.25
CA ASN A 254 -5.57 -36.01 -24.93
C ASN A 254 -4.15 -36.57 -25.15
N CYS A 255 -3.10 -35.80 -24.87
CA CYS A 255 -1.72 -36.25 -24.95
C CYS A 255 -0.95 -35.88 -23.68
N ASN A 256 -0.62 -36.88 -22.86
CA ASN A 256 0.08 -36.68 -21.59
C ASN A 256 1.38 -35.88 -21.72
N THR A 257 2.16 -36.13 -22.78
CA THR A 257 3.42 -35.40 -23.04
C THR A 257 3.18 -33.92 -23.31
N CYS A 258 2.27 -33.59 -24.24
CA CYS A 258 1.93 -32.21 -24.57
C CYS A 258 1.30 -31.47 -23.38
N HIS A 259 0.44 -32.16 -22.62
CA HIS A 259 -0.19 -31.58 -21.44
C HIS A 259 0.85 -31.23 -20.36
N LYS A 260 1.77 -32.15 -20.06
CA LYS A 260 2.87 -31.90 -19.12
C LYS A 260 3.80 -30.77 -19.58
N ALA A 261 4.14 -30.72 -20.87
CA ALA A 261 4.95 -29.65 -21.42
C ALA A 261 4.25 -28.29 -21.29
N CYS A 262 2.95 -28.22 -21.57
CA CYS A 262 2.16 -27.00 -21.39
C CYS A 262 2.13 -26.55 -19.94
N ILE A 263 1.88 -27.45 -18.99
CA ILE A 263 1.89 -27.12 -17.54
C ILE A 263 3.26 -26.54 -17.15
N ALA A 264 4.35 -27.24 -17.50
CA ALA A 264 5.70 -26.79 -17.15
C ALA A 264 6.05 -25.42 -17.77
N ALA A 265 5.65 -25.18 -19.02
CA ALA A 265 5.86 -23.89 -19.68
C ALA A 265 5.04 -22.77 -19.03
N VAL A 266 3.79 -23.03 -18.66
CA VAL A 266 2.93 -22.06 -17.94
C VAL A 266 3.46 -21.79 -16.54
N GLU A 267 3.94 -22.80 -15.81
CA GLU A 267 4.57 -22.64 -14.50
C GLU A 267 5.86 -21.81 -14.60
N MET A 268 6.70 -22.08 -15.62
CA MET A 268 7.90 -21.29 -15.89
C MET A 268 7.56 -19.83 -16.22
N LEU A 269 6.54 -19.62 -17.04
CA LEU A 269 6.05 -18.28 -17.37
C LEU A 269 5.54 -17.57 -16.10
N SER A 270 4.77 -18.25 -15.25
CA SER A 270 4.32 -17.70 -13.96
C SER A 270 5.51 -17.30 -13.08
N TYR A 271 6.51 -18.17 -12.97
CA TYR A 271 7.74 -17.88 -12.23
C TYR A 271 8.48 -16.66 -12.78
N LYS A 272 8.64 -16.54 -14.10
CA LYS A 272 9.31 -15.40 -14.73
C LYS A 272 8.49 -14.10 -14.61
N CYS A 273 7.17 -14.16 -14.74
CA CYS A 273 6.27 -13.02 -14.52
C CYS A 273 6.43 -12.43 -13.11
N ARG A 274 6.61 -13.27 -12.08
CA ARG A 274 6.83 -12.82 -10.69
C ARG A 274 8.13 -12.04 -10.50
N ARG A 275 9.09 -12.17 -11.41
CA ARG A 275 10.36 -11.44 -11.38
C ARG A 275 10.28 -10.08 -12.06
N ILE A 276 9.21 -9.81 -12.81
CA ILE A 276 8.98 -8.49 -13.41
C ILE A 276 8.59 -7.51 -12.28
N PRO A 277 9.27 -6.36 -12.16
CA PRO A 277 8.96 -5.31 -11.19
C PRO A 277 7.47 -5.00 -11.10
N TRP A 278 6.87 -5.20 -9.92
CA TRP A 278 5.44 -5.02 -9.66
C TRP A 278 5.09 -3.74 -8.90
N ALA A 279 6.10 -2.97 -8.52
CA ALA A 279 5.94 -1.69 -7.86
C ALA A 279 7.03 -0.74 -8.35
N LEU A 280 6.77 0.56 -8.28
CA LEU A 280 7.70 1.62 -8.70
C LEU A 280 9.11 1.45 -8.12
N HIS A 281 9.23 1.19 -6.82
CA HIS A 281 10.52 1.01 -6.15
C HIS A 281 11.33 -0.22 -6.61
N LYS A 282 10.72 -1.13 -7.38
CA LYS A 282 11.39 -2.34 -7.90
C LYS A 282 11.92 -2.16 -9.32
N LEU A 283 11.69 -1.01 -9.94
CA LEU A 283 12.25 -0.70 -11.25
C LEU A 283 13.79 -0.69 -11.21
N PRO A 284 14.47 -1.01 -12.32
CA PRO A 284 15.93 -0.88 -12.39
C PRO A 284 16.40 0.52 -12.00
N ALA A 285 17.53 0.61 -11.31
CA ALA A 285 18.12 1.89 -10.91
C ALA A 285 18.33 2.81 -12.11
N GLY A 286 18.00 4.10 -11.97
CA GLY A 286 18.08 5.09 -13.04
C GLY A 286 16.94 5.04 -14.06
N TYR A 287 16.03 4.05 -14.01
CA TYR A 287 14.95 3.95 -15.00
C TYR A 287 13.99 5.13 -14.94
N LEU A 288 13.75 5.71 -13.77
CA LEU A 288 12.88 6.87 -13.61
C LEU A 288 13.59 8.21 -13.82
N ASP A 289 14.93 8.21 -13.76
CA ASP A 289 15.78 9.41 -13.85
C ASP A 289 16.21 9.75 -15.30
N SER A 290 16.16 8.76 -16.20
CA SER A 290 16.50 8.86 -17.63
C SER A 290 15.35 9.39 -18.49
#